data_AF-A0A915DES7-F1
#
_entry.id   AF-A0A915DES7-F1
#
_cell.length_a   1.000
_cell.length_b   1.000
_cell.length_c   1.000
_cell.angle_alpha   90.00
_cell.angle_beta   90.00
_cell.angle_gamma   90.00
#
_symmetry.space_group_name_H-M   'P 1'
#
loop_
_entity.id
_entity.type
_entity.pdbx_description
1 polymer ?
#
loop_
_entity_poly.entity_id
_entity_poly.type
_entity_poly.pdbx_seq_one_letter_code
_entity_poly.pdbx_strand_id
1 'polypeptide(L)'
;MISSGFMTHLMLTGMIMQSMDSKLEIDFFLHIPLLPPVDIIMDRKHEGFTLWFTGLSGAGKTTISFALEKTLIKLGLPAYGLDGDNVRHGLCKNLGFKDDDRAENIRRVAELSKLFADMGIITLVSFISPFRQDREEARLIHENQDIKFFEIHVNTSIDVCEARIQRSFINAGAETKAQSIQTVLQFLYENNVIPEKAMYELCGQPVHELFCLEDQKTDVASKTSGPSIEITDVDLQWLQVLSEGWATPLSGFMRERQYLQCLHYGQIFDLKKGFEEETAKEDGQQAEAFPLLDSLNQSIPIVLPIDDVQKAELTKNVLIKAEIYPHRKQERIHRQFGYSDSRHPAINLINDSGDWLIGGDLEVVERVREAKCDAVFAFQLRNPIHNGHALLMQETRQQLLKRYKNPMLLLHPLGGWTKKDDVPLAVRIEQHKAVIDAGVLDSHWTVLAIFPSPMLYAGPTEVQWHARARMACGVNAYIVGRDPAGIQNLDTKQFLYDPTHGQKVLSMAPGLKKLEIIPFRTAVYDKLNKKMAFRKESCQEDFLSISGTLMRQMAKEGKEPPEGFMVPKAWEILSSHYRNIGSAVAVEQKKT
;
A
#
# COMPACT_ATOMS: atom_id res chain seq x y z
N MET A 1 2.23 35.96 46.90
CA MET A 1 0.94 35.90 47.61
C MET A 1 -0.16 36.17 46.59
N ILE A 2 -1.07 35.20 46.40
CA ILE A 2 -2.55 35.33 46.34
C ILE A 2 -3.06 36.48 45.45
N SER A 3 -3.90 36.33 44.42
CA SER A 3 -5.02 35.42 44.10
C SER A 3 -5.41 35.71 42.63
N SER A 4 -5.55 34.73 41.73
CA SER A 4 -6.83 34.07 41.34
C SER A 4 -8.00 35.03 41.13
N GLY A 5 -8.79 35.01 40.06
CA GLY A 5 -8.96 34.06 38.96
C GLY A 5 -10.37 34.25 38.37
N PHE A 6 -10.54 33.83 37.11
CA PHE A 6 -11.77 33.34 36.45
C PHE A 6 -13.09 34.14 36.55
N MET A 7 -13.69 34.46 35.39
CA MET A 7 -14.93 33.80 34.90
C MET A 7 -15.51 34.42 33.60
N THR A 8 -15.60 33.55 32.58
CA THR A 8 -16.82 33.17 31.81
C THR A 8 -17.44 34.07 30.72
N HIS A 9 -17.65 33.41 29.57
CA HIS A 9 -18.61 33.65 28.47
C HIS A 9 -20.03 34.12 28.89
N LEU A 10 -20.69 34.91 28.02
CA LEU A 10 -22.00 34.60 27.37
C LEU A 10 -22.38 35.73 26.37
N MET A 11 -22.61 35.41 25.09
CA MET A 11 -23.88 35.35 24.35
C MET A 11 -24.54 36.66 23.84
N LEU A 12 -24.73 36.68 22.51
CA LEU A 12 -25.86 37.19 21.70
C LEU A 12 -26.54 38.52 22.06
N THR A 13 -26.59 39.45 21.09
CA THR A 13 -27.83 40.21 20.77
C THR A 13 -27.70 41.05 19.48
N GLY A 14 -28.69 40.92 18.59
CA GLY A 14 -29.28 42.08 17.90
C GLY A 14 -28.77 42.48 16.51
N MET A 15 -29.24 41.80 15.46
CA MET A 15 -29.58 42.49 14.21
C MET A 15 -30.83 43.35 14.48
N ILE A 16 -30.67 44.67 14.52
CA ILE A 16 -31.76 45.63 14.30
C ILE A 16 -31.48 46.31 12.96
N MET A 17 -32.40 46.11 12.04
CA MET A 17 -32.49 46.80 10.77
C MET A 17 -33.14 48.17 11.03
N GLN A 18 -32.36 49.26 10.96
CA GLN A 18 -32.87 50.61 10.79
C GLN A 18 -31.97 51.42 9.85
N SER A 19 -32.63 52.29 9.10
CA SER A 19 -32.27 52.92 7.85
C SER A 19 -31.41 54.18 7.96
N MET A 20 -30.90 54.60 6.79
CA MET A 20 -30.57 55.96 6.34
C MET A 20 -29.11 56.44 6.47
N ASP A 21 -28.53 56.63 5.28
CA ASP A 21 -27.69 57.74 4.83
C ASP A 21 -26.68 58.36 5.80
N SER A 22 -25.40 58.02 5.63
CA SER A 22 -24.33 59.02 5.42
C SER A 22 -22.99 58.32 5.17
N LYS A 23 -22.30 58.75 4.11
CA LYS A 23 -20.94 58.32 3.78
C LYS A 23 -19.98 58.73 4.90
N LEU A 24 -19.33 57.75 5.55
CA LEU A 24 -18.09 57.95 6.28
C LEU A 24 -16.94 57.38 5.44
N GLU A 25 -16.08 58.25 4.90
CA GLU A 25 -14.77 57.85 4.39
C GLU A 25 -13.82 57.68 5.58
N ILE A 26 -13.24 56.48 5.71
CA ILE A 26 -12.18 56.17 6.67
C ILE A 26 -10.94 55.79 5.84
N ASP A 27 -9.92 56.65 5.86
CA ASP A 27 -8.62 56.34 5.27
C ASP A 27 -7.90 55.30 6.12
N PHE A 28 -7.75 54.08 5.59
CA PHE A 28 -6.91 53.03 6.17
C PHE A 28 -5.46 53.21 5.69
N PHE A 29 -4.57 53.73 6.55
CA PHE A 29 -3.14 53.48 6.40
C PHE A 29 -2.83 52.05 6.84
N LEU A 30 -2.77 51.12 5.89
CA LEU A 30 -2.28 49.77 6.12
C LEU A 30 -0.75 49.81 6.25
N HIS A 31 -0.23 49.92 7.47
CA HIS A 31 1.15 49.52 7.74
C HIS A 31 1.16 47.98 7.79
N ILE A 32 1.57 47.33 6.69
CA ILE A 32 1.91 45.90 6.69
C ILE A 32 3.32 45.79 7.27
N PRO A 33 3.53 45.28 8.49
CA PRO A 33 4.87 44.92 8.93
C PRO A 33 5.33 43.72 8.10
N LEU A 34 6.58 43.74 7.63
CA LEU A 34 7.24 42.53 7.14
C LEU A 34 7.17 41.47 8.26
N LEU A 35 6.52 40.35 7.98
CA LEU A 35 6.45 39.23 8.92
C LEU A 35 7.88 38.80 9.27
N PRO A 36 8.24 38.65 10.56
CA PRO A 36 9.53 38.13 10.94
C PRO A 36 9.69 36.69 10.41
N PRO A 37 10.92 36.22 10.12
CA PRO A 37 11.17 34.91 9.52
C PRO A 37 10.51 33.73 10.27
N VAL A 38 10.33 33.87 11.58
CA VAL A 38 9.79 32.84 12.47
C VAL A 38 8.34 32.46 12.15
N ASP A 39 7.49 33.44 11.76
CA ASP A 39 6.08 33.16 11.48
C ASP A 39 5.87 32.51 10.10
N ILE A 40 6.82 32.68 9.16
CA ILE A 40 6.78 32.05 7.83
C ILE A 40 7.24 30.58 7.91
N ILE A 41 8.11 30.24 8.87
CA ILE A 41 8.62 28.87 9.06
C ILE A 41 7.51 27.93 9.59
N MET A 42 6.59 28.42 10.43
CA MET A 42 5.56 27.58 11.05
C MET A 42 4.47 27.04 10.09
N ASP A 43 4.34 27.60 8.88
CA ASP A 43 3.34 27.17 7.88
C ASP A 43 3.96 26.39 6.69
N ARG A 44 5.28 26.11 6.74
CA ARG A 44 5.99 25.39 5.68
C ARG A 44 6.03 23.89 5.95
N LYS A 45 5.75 23.08 4.91
CA LYS A 45 5.80 21.60 4.97
C LYS A 45 7.21 21.04 5.16
N HIS A 46 8.26 21.82 4.89
CA HIS A 46 9.66 21.45 5.10
C HIS A 46 10.56 22.70 5.19
N GLU A 47 11.75 22.53 5.76
CA GLU A 47 12.82 23.53 5.73
C GLU A 47 13.55 23.48 4.38
N GLY A 48 14.00 24.64 3.88
CA GLY A 48 14.84 24.69 2.68
C GLY A 48 16.29 24.37 3.02
N PHE A 49 17.02 23.85 2.04
CA PHE A 49 18.42 23.44 2.21
C PHE A 49 19.13 23.42 0.86
N THR A 50 20.46 23.36 0.90
CA THR A 50 21.29 23.35 -0.32
C THR A 50 21.95 21.99 -0.51
N LEU A 51 21.78 21.45 -1.72
CA LEU A 51 22.48 20.28 -2.23
C LEU A 51 23.54 20.74 -3.22
N TRP A 52 24.81 20.64 -2.83
CA TRP A 52 25.96 21.12 -3.57
C TRP A 52 26.66 19.97 -4.31
N PHE A 53 26.33 19.79 -5.59
CA PHE A 53 26.98 18.80 -6.44
C PHE A 53 28.34 19.32 -6.92
N THR A 54 29.41 18.59 -6.59
CA THR A 54 30.79 18.86 -7.04
C THR A 54 31.38 17.65 -7.76
N GLY A 55 32.38 17.86 -8.62
CA GLY A 55 33.03 16.79 -9.40
C GLY A 55 33.40 17.21 -10.83
N LEU A 56 34.07 16.31 -11.56
CA LEU A 56 34.62 16.58 -12.89
C LEU A 56 33.55 16.98 -13.93
N SER A 57 33.96 17.71 -14.96
CA SER A 57 33.10 17.95 -16.13
C SER A 57 32.73 16.61 -16.77
N GLY A 58 31.46 16.41 -17.16
CA GLY A 58 30.98 15.13 -17.68
C GLY A 58 30.72 14.03 -16.63
N ALA A 59 30.96 14.27 -15.34
CA ALA A 59 30.71 13.29 -14.28
C ALA A 59 29.22 12.97 -14.10
N GLY A 60 28.31 13.89 -14.45
CA GLY A 60 26.85 13.68 -14.38
C GLY A 60 26.10 14.60 -13.41
N LYS A 61 26.76 15.61 -12.82
CA LYS A 61 26.17 16.57 -11.86
C LYS A 61 24.82 17.14 -12.32
N THR A 62 24.79 17.78 -13.49
CA THR A 62 23.59 18.40 -14.08
C THR A 62 22.49 17.36 -14.34
N THR A 63 22.87 16.16 -14.78
CA THR A 63 21.92 15.05 -15.02
C THR A 63 21.26 14.55 -13.75
N ILE A 64 22.01 14.46 -12.64
CA ILE A 64 21.50 14.07 -11.32
C ILE A 64 20.64 15.19 -10.75
N SER A 65 21.15 16.44 -10.77
CA SER A 65 20.46 17.64 -10.27
C SER A 65 19.07 17.81 -10.89
N PHE A 66 18.94 17.87 -12.22
CA PHE A 66 17.64 18.05 -12.88
C PHE A 66 16.67 16.88 -12.66
N ALA A 67 17.20 15.67 -12.47
CA ALA A 67 16.37 14.50 -12.22
C ALA A 67 15.85 14.45 -10.79
N LEU A 68 16.69 14.88 -9.84
CA LEU A 68 16.30 15.05 -8.46
C LEU A 68 15.30 16.20 -8.34
N GLU A 69 15.54 17.34 -9.00
CA GLU A 69 14.59 18.47 -9.08
C GLU A 69 13.20 18.00 -9.53
N LYS A 70 13.13 17.30 -10.67
CA LYS A 70 11.87 16.77 -11.19
C LYS A 70 11.19 15.79 -10.24
N THR A 71 11.97 15.01 -9.49
CA THR A 71 11.46 14.07 -8.48
C THR A 71 10.91 14.83 -7.28
N LEU A 72 11.65 15.78 -6.72
CA LEU A 72 11.23 16.60 -5.59
C LEU A 72 9.95 17.40 -5.89
N ILE A 73 9.88 18.04 -7.07
CA ILE A 73 8.69 18.78 -7.50
C ILE A 73 7.46 17.85 -7.60
N LYS A 74 7.63 16.62 -8.08
CA LYS A 74 6.54 15.63 -8.14
C LYS A 74 6.02 15.21 -6.76
N LEU A 75 6.86 15.29 -5.74
CA LEU A 75 6.52 15.02 -4.33
C LEU A 75 5.92 16.25 -3.63
N GLY A 76 5.68 17.34 -4.37
CA GLY A 76 5.19 18.60 -3.81
C GLY A 76 6.23 19.36 -2.99
N LEU A 77 7.52 19.05 -3.14
CA LEU A 77 8.63 19.77 -2.52
C LEU A 77 9.19 20.79 -3.53
N PRO A 78 9.08 22.11 -3.28
CA PRO A 78 9.70 23.13 -4.12
C PRO A 78 11.21 22.93 -4.20
N ALA A 79 11.72 22.78 -5.43
CA ALA A 79 13.14 22.65 -5.70
C ALA A 79 13.52 23.51 -6.90
N TYR A 80 14.77 24.00 -6.92
CA TYR A 80 15.31 24.79 -8.02
C TYR A 80 16.77 24.45 -8.30
N GLY A 81 17.07 24.10 -9.56
CA GLY A 81 18.43 23.86 -10.03
C GLY A 81 19.21 25.15 -10.33
N LEU A 82 20.39 25.32 -9.73
CA LEU A 82 21.37 26.34 -10.12
C LEU A 82 22.51 25.67 -10.89
N ASP A 83 22.75 26.12 -12.12
CA ASP A 83 23.77 25.56 -12.99
C ASP A 83 24.54 26.64 -13.76
N GLY A 84 25.51 26.19 -14.56
CA GLY A 84 26.31 27.07 -15.39
C GLY A 84 25.49 27.80 -16.45
N ASP A 85 24.35 27.28 -16.88
CA ASP A 85 23.57 27.88 -17.98
C ASP A 85 22.67 29.01 -17.45
N ASN A 86 22.04 28.84 -16.28
CA ASN A 86 21.15 29.85 -15.73
C ASN A 86 21.87 30.96 -14.94
N VAL A 87 22.96 30.65 -14.22
CA VAL A 87 23.67 31.67 -13.43
C VAL A 87 24.65 32.46 -14.30
N ARG A 88 25.37 31.80 -15.21
CA ARG A 88 26.51 32.41 -15.94
C ARG A 88 26.06 33.46 -16.95
N HIS A 89 24.92 33.27 -17.59
CA HIS A 89 24.39 34.25 -18.55
C HIS A 89 23.62 35.41 -17.88
N GLY A 90 23.25 35.26 -16.60
CA GLY A 90 22.55 36.26 -15.81
C GLY A 90 23.44 36.91 -14.75
N LEU A 91 23.37 36.37 -13.52
CA LEU A 91 24.01 36.91 -12.32
C LEU A 91 25.55 36.98 -12.42
N CYS A 92 26.15 36.05 -13.16
CA CYS A 92 27.61 35.94 -13.30
C CYS A 92 28.12 36.34 -14.70
N LYS A 93 27.33 37.08 -15.49
CA LYS A 93 27.69 37.45 -16.87
C LYS A 93 28.93 38.35 -16.99
N ASN A 94 29.28 39.04 -15.92
CA ASN A 94 30.45 39.93 -15.86
C ASN A 94 31.73 39.22 -15.43
N LEU A 95 31.69 37.93 -15.10
CA LEU A 95 32.84 37.17 -14.62
C LEU A 95 33.52 36.42 -15.77
N GLY A 96 34.85 36.52 -15.83
CA GLY A 96 35.69 35.85 -16.81
C GLY A 96 36.06 34.41 -16.41
N PHE A 97 37.25 33.97 -16.83
CA PHE A 97 37.76 32.61 -16.57
C PHE A 97 38.99 32.60 -15.66
N LYS A 98 39.39 33.75 -15.11
CA LYS A 98 40.49 33.84 -14.14
C LYS A 98 40.11 33.18 -12.83
N ASP A 99 41.09 32.81 -12.02
CA ASP A 99 40.84 32.13 -10.75
C ASP A 99 40.01 33.00 -9.79
N ASP A 100 40.29 34.30 -9.71
CA ASP A 100 39.48 35.25 -8.92
C ASP A 100 38.02 35.33 -9.40
N ASP A 101 37.80 35.35 -10.72
CA ASP A 101 36.46 35.36 -11.31
C ASP A 101 35.71 34.05 -11.04
N ARG A 102 36.42 32.92 -10.98
CA ARG A 102 35.86 31.60 -10.66
C ARG A 102 35.49 31.51 -9.18
N ALA A 103 36.34 32.02 -8.29
CA ALA A 103 36.04 32.09 -6.87
C ALA A 103 34.80 32.96 -6.61
N GLU A 104 34.73 34.14 -7.22
CA GLU A 104 33.56 35.03 -7.11
C GLU A 104 32.29 34.41 -7.71
N ASN A 105 32.41 33.61 -8.78
CA ASN A 105 31.29 32.86 -9.33
C ASN A 105 30.71 31.89 -8.28
N ILE A 106 31.57 31.09 -7.65
CA ILE A 106 31.15 30.13 -6.62
C ILE A 106 30.56 30.85 -5.41
N ARG A 107 31.19 31.95 -4.96
CA ARG A 107 30.68 32.76 -3.84
C ARG A 107 29.28 33.32 -4.12
N ARG A 108 29.03 33.87 -5.32
CA ARG A 108 27.70 34.37 -5.72
C ARG A 108 26.66 33.27 -5.77
N VAL A 109 27.03 32.10 -6.28
CA VAL A 109 26.15 30.93 -6.32
C VAL A 109 25.79 30.48 -4.90
N ALA A 110 26.75 30.50 -3.97
CA ALA A 110 26.52 30.16 -2.57
C ALA A 110 25.55 31.13 -1.87
N GLU A 111 25.72 32.44 -2.07
CA GLU A 111 24.78 33.44 -1.53
C GLU A 111 23.38 33.30 -2.15
N LEU A 112 23.31 33.05 -3.46
CA LEU A 112 22.03 32.82 -4.13
C LEU A 112 21.35 31.55 -3.60
N SER A 113 22.08 30.45 -3.44
CA SER A 113 21.52 29.20 -2.94
C SER A 113 21.05 29.31 -1.50
N LYS A 114 21.79 30.06 -0.68
CA LYS A 114 21.37 30.41 0.68
C LYS A 114 20.03 31.13 0.69
N LEU A 115 19.82 32.13 -0.17
CA LEU A 115 18.55 32.86 -0.24
C LEU A 115 17.38 31.95 -0.64
N PHE A 116 17.58 31.05 -1.59
CA PHE A 116 16.54 30.07 -1.96
C PHE A 116 16.24 29.10 -0.81
N ALA A 117 17.27 28.60 -0.13
CA ALA A 117 17.10 27.72 1.02
C ALA A 117 16.38 28.42 2.19
N ASP A 118 16.70 29.68 2.47
CA ASP A 118 16.00 30.53 3.46
C ASP A 118 14.51 30.71 3.10
N MET A 119 14.19 30.79 1.80
CA MET A 119 12.81 30.83 1.31
C MET A 119 12.09 29.46 1.37
N GLY A 120 12.74 28.41 1.87
CA GLY A 120 12.15 27.07 1.97
C GLY A 120 12.26 26.24 0.69
N ILE A 121 13.10 26.65 -0.27
CA ILE A 121 13.29 25.95 -1.55
C ILE A 121 14.51 25.04 -1.46
N ILE A 122 14.37 23.80 -1.93
CA ILE A 122 15.50 22.87 -2.05
C ILE A 122 16.38 23.30 -3.22
N THR A 123 17.56 23.82 -2.92
CA THR A 123 18.44 24.38 -3.95
C THR A 123 19.46 23.35 -4.41
N LEU A 124 19.47 23.06 -5.71
CA LEU A 124 20.33 22.04 -6.31
C LEU A 124 21.46 22.71 -7.12
N VAL A 125 22.63 22.89 -6.51
CA VAL A 125 23.76 23.59 -7.11
C VAL A 125 24.64 22.61 -7.88
N SER A 126 24.86 22.82 -9.19
CA SER A 126 25.56 21.88 -10.07
C SER A 126 26.78 22.45 -10.79
N PHE A 127 27.78 22.89 -10.00
CA PHE A 127 29.02 23.50 -10.51
C PHE A 127 30.22 22.56 -10.35
N ILE A 128 31.28 22.75 -11.15
CA ILE A 128 32.51 21.94 -11.00
C ILE A 128 33.11 22.15 -9.60
N SER A 129 33.13 23.40 -9.12
CA SER A 129 33.62 23.80 -7.78
C SER A 129 34.88 23.03 -7.33
N PRO A 130 35.99 23.10 -8.10
CA PRO A 130 37.12 22.17 -7.94
C PRO A 130 37.91 22.41 -6.64
N PHE A 131 37.98 23.66 -6.18
CA PHE A 131 38.76 24.03 -5.00
C PHE A 131 37.98 23.77 -3.73
N ARG A 132 38.63 23.09 -2.76
CA ARG A 132 38.03 22.80 -1.47
C ARG A 132 37.69 24.08 -0.70
N GLN A 133 38.57 25.08 -0.76
CA GLN A 133 38.38 26.36 -0.07
C GLN A 133 37.03 27.01 -0.44
N ASP A 134 36.70 27.10 -1.73
CA ASP A 134 35.44 27.70 -2.19
C ASP A 134 34.20 26.92 -1.69
N ARG A 135 34.32 25.59 -1.57
CA ARG A 135 33.23 24.74 -1.07
C ARG A 135 33.03 24.86 0.44
N GLU A 136 34.12 24.98 1.19
CA GLU A 136 34.06 25.25 2.64
C GLU A 136 33.50 26.65 2.91
N GLU A 137 33.87 27.66 2.10
CA GLU A 137 33.27 28.99 2.21
C GLU A 137 31.77 28.96 1.91
N ALA A 138 31.35 28.26 0.85
CA ALA A 138 29.94 28.06 0.54
C ALA A 138 29.18 27.37 1.69
N ARG A 139 29.79 26.36 2.32
CA ARG A 139 29.24 25.67 3.49
C ARG A 139 29.05 26.64 4.67
N LEU A 140 30.09 27.41 5.01
CA LEU A 140 30.05 28.39 6.10
C LEU A 140 28.99 29.46 5.88
N ILE A 141 28.77 29.92 4.65
CA ILE A 141 27.71 30.89 4.30
C ILE A 141 26.32 30.37 4.72
N HIS A 142 26.06 29.06 4.58
CA HIS A 142 24.79 28.44 4.96
C HIS A 142 24.72 28.15 6.45
N GLU A 143 25.78 27.56 7.02
CA GLU A 143 25.84 27.20 8.45
C GLU A 143 25.72 28.43 9.36
N ASN A 144 26.26 29.59 8.95
CA ASN A 144 26.13 30.85 9.69
C ASN A 144 24.68 31.39 9.78
N GLN A 145 23.72 30.75 9.10
CA GLN A 145 22.30 31.10 9.13
C GLN A 145 21.44 29.89 9.53
N ASP A 146 22.04 28.86 10.14
CA ASP A 146 21.38 27.60 10.49
C ASP A 146 20.72 26.90 9.28
N ILE A 147 21.20 27.14 8.06
CA ILE A 147 20.70 26.49 6.85
C ILE A 147 21.54 25.24 6.57
N LYS A 148 20.85 24.10 6.38
CA LYS A 148 21.48 22.81 6.08
C LYS A 148 22.19 22.85 4.72
N PHE A 149 23.44 22.38 4.69
CA PHE A 149 24.29 22.32 3.49
C PHE A 149 24.86 20.91 3.30
N PHE A 150 24.56 20.30 2.16
CA PHE A 150 24.99 18.95 1.83
C PHE A 150 25.87 18.94 0.59
N GLU A 151 27.13 18.57 0.75
CA GLU A 151 28.07 18.42 -0.36
C GLU A 151 27.98 17.01 -0.93
N ILE A 152 27.66 16.92 -2.23
CA ILE A 152 27.51 15.65 -2.97
C ILE A 152 28.64 15.57 -4.00
N HIS A 153 29.62 14.70 -3.74
CA HIS A 153 30.70 14.46 -4.68
C HIS A 153 30.30 13.42 -5.74
N VAL A 154 30.11 13.87 -6.98
CA VAL A 154 29.83 13.01 -8.14
C VAL A 154 31.15 12.44 -8.66
N ASN A 155 31.57 11.34 -8.03
CA ASN A 155 32.86 10.71 -8.25
C ASN A 155 32.84 9.78 -9.48
N THR A 156 33.15 10.33 -10.65
CA THR A 156 33.37 9.56 -11.89
C THR A 156 34.84 9.70 -12.31
N SER A 157 35.49 8.59 -12.67
CA SER A 157 36.88 8.58 -13.14
C SER A 157 37.08 9.47 -14.36
N ILE A 158 38.29 10.04 -14.49
CA ILE A 158 38.61 10.98 -15.56
C ILE A 158 38.46 10.35 -16.95
N ASP A 159 38.90 9.10 -17.14
CA ASP A 159 38.80 8.36 -18.40
C ASP A 159 37.35 8.24 -18.89
N VAL A 160 36.41 8.05 -17.95
CA VAL A 160 34.98 7.93 -18.24
C VAL A 160 34.38 9.31 -18.56
N CYS A 161 34.81 10.35 -17.84
CA CYS A 161 34.41 11.73 -18.12
C CYS A 161 34.87 12.18 -19.52
N GLU A 162 36.13 11.91 -19.88
CA GLU A 162 36.68 12.23 -21.20
C GLU A 162 35.99 11.45 -22.32
N ALA A 163 35.74 10.15 -22.14
CA ALA A 163 35.01 9.33 -23.09
C ALA A 163 33.58 9.84 -23.34
N ARG A 164 32.92 10.40 -22.32
CA ARG A 164 31.58 11.00 -22.43
C ARG A 164 31.57 12.33 -23.17
N ILE A 165 32.64 13.13 -23.06
CA ILE A 165 32.76 14.42 -23.76
C ILE A 165 32.99 14.20 -25.27
N GLN A 166 33.66 13.11 -25.66
CA GLN A 166 33.97 12.80 -27.06
C GLN A 166 32.86 12.04 -27.83
N ARG A 167 31.81 11.55 -27.16
CA ARG A 167 30.76 10.74 -27.79
C ARG A 167 29.36 11.27 -27.44
N SER A 168 28.59 11.61 -28.47
CA SER A 168 27.18 12.05 -28.38
C SER A 168 26.18 10.93 -27.99
N PHE A 169 26.63 9.78 -27.48
CA PHE A 169 25.77 8.72 -26.95
C PHE A 169 26.32 8.14 -25.64
N ILE A 170 25.42 7.98 -24.66
CA ILE A 170 25.69 7.74 -23.25
C ILE A 170 25.90 6.25 -22.96
N ASN A 171 27.01 5.92 -22.29
CA ASN A 171 27.07 4.76 -21.40
C ASN A 171 27.40 5.29 -19.99
N ALA A 172 26.42 5.21 -19.08
CA ALA A 172 26.61 5.58 -17.69
C ALA A 172 27.56 4.55 -17.04
N GLY A 173 28.36 4.99 -16.07
CA GLY A 173 29.22 4.09 -15.29
C GLY A 173 28.40 3.09 -14.46
N ALA A 174 29.06 2.32 -13.60
CA ALA A 174 28.47 1.18 -12.89
C ALA A 174 27.14 1.45 -12.15
N GLU A 175 26.82 2.70 -11.81
CA GLU A 175 25.52 3.11 -11.27
C GLU A 175 24.65 3.85 -12.30
N THR A 176 23.38 3.47 -12.36
CA THR A 176 22.36 4.12 -13.17
C THR A 176 21.91 5.44 -12.54
N LYS A 177 21.39 6.36 -13.37
CA LYS A 177 20.76 7.61 -12.94
C LYS A 177 19.72 7.41 -11.82
N ALA A 178 18.98 6.30 -11.85
CA ALA A 178 17.98 5.97 -10.83
C ALA A 178 18.63 5.63 -9.48
N GLN A 179 19.71 4.86 -9.47
CA GLN A 179 20.45 4.50 -8.26
C GLN A 179 21.04 5.73 -7.58
N SER A 180 21.68 6.64 -8.33
CA SER A 180 22.23 7.87 -7.75
C SER A 180 21.15 8.78 -7.14
N ILE A 181 19.96 8.86 -7.76
CA ILE A 181 18.82 9.60 -7.19
C ILE A 181 18.36 8.94 -5.88
N GLN A 182 18.24 7.61 -5.86
CA GLN A 182 17.82 6.86 -4.67
C GLN A 182 18.80 7.03 -3.51
N THR A 183 20.11 6.99 -3.77
CA THR A 183 21.14 7.24 -2.75
C THR A 183 21.01 8.63 -2.13
N VAL A 184 20.79 9.67 -2.95
CA VAL A 184 20.62 11.03 -2.44
C VAL A 184 19.33 11.16 -1.64
N LEU A 185 18.22 10.60 -2.11
CA LEU A 185 16.94 10.63 -1.37
C LEU A 185 17.03 9.88 -0.04
N GLN A 186 17.68 8.71 -0.02
CA GLN A 186 17.92 7.94 1.20
C GLN A 186 18.76 8.73 2.20
N PHE A 187 19.85 9.37 1.75
CA PHE A 187 20.67 10.22 2.58
C PHE A 187 19.88 11.41 3.16
N LEU A 188 19.05 12.07 2.35
CA LEU A 188 18.20 13.17 2.82
C LEU A 188 17.16 12.72 3.85
N TYR A 189 16.64 11.50 3.69
CA TYR A 189 15.72 10.90 4.64
C TYR A 189 16.38 10.58 5.98
N GLU A 190 17.54 9.91 5.95
CA GLU A 190 18.32 9.55 7.15
C GLU A 190 18.76 10.79 7.96
N ASN A 191 18.90 11.94 7.30
CA ASN A 191 19.24 13.21 7.94
C ASN A 191 18.01 14.08 8.30
N ASN A 192 16.79 13.53 8.24
CA ASN A 192 15.53 14.21 8.56
C ASN A 192 15.34 15.53 7.79
N VAL A 193 15.76 15.55 6.53
CA VAL A 193 15.77 16.75 5.69
C VAL A 193 14.51 16.83 4.82
N ILE A 194 14.12 15.70 4.24
CA ILE A 194 12.87 15.58 3.48
C ILE A 194 11.78 14.95 4.37
N PRO A 195 10.52 15.40 4.27
CA PRO A 195 9.43 14.80 5.03
C PRO A 195 9.30 13.32 4.71
N GLU A 196 9.05 12.51 5.74
CA GLU A 196 8.84 11.07 5.61
C GLU A 196 7.74 10.72 4.58
N LYS A 197 6.71 11.57 4.48
CA LYS A 197 5.66 11.47 3.47
C LYS A 197 6.18 11.46 2.02
N ALA A 198 7.21 12.25 1.73
CA ALA A 198 7.82 12.31 0.40
C ALA A 198 8.57 11.02 0.05
N MET A 199 9.20 10.37 1.03
CA MET A 199 9.85 9.08 0.82
C MET A 199 8.86 7.96 0.56
N TYR A 200 7.72 7.94 1.24
CA TYR A 200 6.70 6.93 0.99
C TYR A 200 5.99 7.06 -0.36
N GLU A 201 5.88 8.27 -0.89
CA GLU A 201 5.39 8.48 -2.26
C GLU A 201 6.35 7.88 -3.30
N LEU A 202 7.66 7.89 -3.01
CA LEU A 202 8.74 7.35 -3.85
C LEU A 202 8.92 5.83 -3.72
N CYS A 203 9.03 5.34 -2.49
CA CYS A 203 9.42 3.96 -2.16
C CYS A 203 8.23 3.05 -1.87
N GLY A 204 7.01 3.60 -1.74
CA GLY A 204 5.86 2.90 -1.17
C GLY A 204 5.83 3.02 0.35
N GLN A 205 4.65 2.82 0.93
CA GLN A 205 4.52 2.74 2.39
C GLN A 205 5.19 1.43 2.86
N PRO A 206 6.13 1.47 3.82
CA PRO A 206 6.80 0.27 4.30
C PRO A 206 5.78 -0.69 4.90
N VAL A 207 6.06 -1.98 4.78
CA VAL A 207 5.23 -3.02 5.41
C VAL A 207 5.40 -2.90 6.93
N HIS A 208 4.29 -2.74 7.63
CA HIS A 208 4.23 -2.72 9.09
C HIS A 208 4.00 -4.15 9.59
N GLU A 209 5.08 -4.88 9.82
CA GLU A 209 5.01 -6.16 10.51
C GLU A 209 4.80 -5.94 12.02
N LEU A 210 4.05 -6.83 12.66
CA LEU A 210 3.76 -6.75 14.11
C LEU A 210 4.56 -7.78 14.93
N PHE A 211 5.63 -8.33 14.35
CA PHE A 211 6.50 -9.28 15.03
C PHE A 211 7.42 -8.57 16.03
N CYS A 212 7.57 -9.14 17.22
CA CYS A 212 8.55 -8.71 18.21
C CYS A 212 9.97 -8.91 17.66
N LEU A 213 10.85 -7.94 17.94
CA LEU A 213 12.29 -8.11 17.71
C LEU A 213 12.82 -9.23 18.63
N GLU A 214 13.87 -9.94 18.21
CA GLU A 214 14.44 -11.05 19.01
C GLU A 214 14.77 -10.64 20.45
N ASP A 215 15.31 -9.43 20.63
CA ASP A 215 15.69 -8.88 21.93
C ASP A 215 14.48 -8.54 22.82
N GLN A 216 13.29 -8.38 22.23
CA GLN A 216 12.04 -8.08 22.94
C GLN A 216 11.26 -9.35 23.33
N LYS A 217 11.56 -10.50 22.72
CA LYS A 217 10.81 -11.75 22.96
C LYS A 217 10.93 -12.24 24.40
N THR A 218 12.10 -12.09 25.03
CA THR A 218 12.31 -12.45 26.44
C THR A 218 11.48 -11.59 27.39
N ASP A 219 11.35 -10.30 27.09
CA ASP A 219 10.56 -9.37 27.88
C ASP A 219 9.06 -9.62 27.73
N VAL A 220 8.58 -9.89 26.50
CA VAL A 220 7.18 -10.26 26.25
C VAL A 220 6.84 -11.60 26.88
N ALA A 221 7.72 -12.60 26.77
CA ALA A 221 7.54 -13.91 27.40
C ALA A 221 7.54 -13.85 28.94
N SER A 222 8.12 -12.81 29.55
CA SER A 222 8.04 -12.56 30.99
C SER A 222 6.73 -11.88 31.44
N LYS A 223 6.03 -11.22 30.50
CA LYS A 223 4.75 -10.51 30.72
C LYS A 223 3.51 -11.39 30.52
N THR A 224 3.65 -12.66 30.14
CA THR A 224 2.55 -13.61 29.87
C THR A 224 1.75 -14.05 31.10
N SER A 225 2.02 -13.52 32.29
CA SER A 225 1.22 -13.79 33.50
C SER A 225 -0.12 -13.02 33.55
N GLY A 226 -0.51 -12.35 32.46
CA GLY A 226 -1.77 -11.61 32.31
C GLY A 226 -2.96 -12.48 31.87
N PRO A 227 -4.16 -11.90 31.75
CA PRO A 227 -5.34 -12.61 31.25
C PRO A 227 -5.13 -13.10 29.81
N SER A 228 -5.52 -14.34 29.54
CA SER A 228 -5.44 -14.97 28.22
C SER A 228 -6.81 -15.11 27.58
N ILE A 229 -6.89 -14.94 26.26
CA ILE A 229 -8.10 -15.17 25.47
C ILE A 229 -7.86 -16.39 24.59
N GLU A 230 -8.77 -17.36 24.63
CA GLU A 230 -8.78 -18.45 23.66
C GLU A 230 -9.35 -17.94 22.34
N ILE A 231 -8.65 -18.21 21.23
CA ILE A 231 -9.00 -17.74 19.89
C ILE A 231 -9.26 -18.93 18.96
N THR A 232 -10.13 -18.75 17.97
CA THR A 232 -10.43 -19.79 16.98
C THR A 232 -9.35 -19.88 15.89
N ASP A 233 -9.39 -20.94 15.07
CA ASP A 233 -8.52 -21.05 13.89
C ASP A 233 -8.68 -19.87 12.91
N VAL A 234 -9.89 -19.32 12.79
CA VAL A 234 -10.16 -18.16 11.92
C VAL A 234 -9.53 -16.91 12.50
N ASP A 235 -9.57 -16.74 13.82
CA ASP A 235 -8.94 -15.62 14.52
C ASP A 235 -7.41 -15.70 14.41
N LEU A 236 -6.85 -16.91 14.52
CA LEU A 236 -5.42 -17.15 14.31
C LEU A 236 -4.97 -16.78 12.89
N GLN A 237 -5.80 -17.03 11.88
CA GLN A 237 -5.51 -16.62 10.50
C GLN A 237 -5.57 -15.10 10.33
N TRP A 238 -6.50 -14.41 10.99
CA TRP A 238 -6.51 -12.94 11.01
C TRP A 238 -5.31 -12.36 11.78
N LEU A 239 -4.88 -13.01 12.86
CA LEU A 239 -3.66 -12.67 13.57
C LEU A 239 -2.44 -12.80 12.65
N GLN A 240 -2.35 -13.86 11.84
CA GLN A 240 -1.29 -14.02 10.84
C GLN A 240 -1.31 -12.88 9.81
N VAL A 241 -2.49 -12.56 9.26
CA VAL A 241 -2.70 -11.44 8.31
C VAL A 241 -2.18 -10.12 8.87
N LEU A 242 -2.47 -9.84 10.15
CA LEU A 242 -1.99 -8.63 10.82
C LEU A 242 -0.47 -8.69 11.03
N SER A 243 0.04 -9.81 11.53
CA SER A 243 1.45 -9.98 11.90
C SER A 243 2.43 -9.80 10.74
N GLU A 244 2.08 -10.32 9.56
CA GLU A 244 2.87 -10.24 8.33
C GLU A 244 2.65 -8.91 7.58
N GLY A 245 1.85 -7.98 8.13
CA GLY A 245 1.68 -6.64 7.58
C GLY A 245 0.78 -6.57 6.33
N TRP A 246 -0.01 -7.59 6.01
CA TRP A 246 -0.98 -7.54 4.90
C TRP A 246 -2.01 -6.41 5.05
N ALA A 247 -2.30 -6.03 6.30
CA ALA A 247 -3.20 -4.95 6.66
C ALA A 247 -2.47 -3.64 7.06
N THR A 248 -1.20 -3.49 6.69
CA THR A 248 -0.41 -2.25 6.87
C THR A 248 -1.24 -1.02 6.52
N PRO A 249 -1.33 0.02 7.37
CA PRO A 249 -0.54 0.24 8.59
C PRO A 249 -1.22 -0.15 9.92
N LEU A 250 -2.24 -1.02 9.94
CA LEU A 250 -2.89 -1.39 11.20
C LEU A 250 -1.89 -1.95 12.21
N SER A 251 -1.94 -1.48 13.46
CA SER A 251 -1.10 -1.94 14.57
C SER A 251 -1.66 -3.20 15.27
N GLY A 252 -2.83 -3.67 14.87
CA GLY A 252 -3.49 -4.84 15.43
C GLY A 252 -4.97 -4.93 15.04
N PHE A 253 -5.77 -5.62 15.86
CA PHE A 253 -7.22 -5.69 15.64
C PHE A 253 -7.86 -4.30 15.77
N MET A 254 -8.82 -4.01 14.89
CA MET A 254 -9.38 -2.66 14.77
C MET A 254 -10.02 -2.19 16.08
N ARG A 255 -9.65 -0.97 16.47
CA ARG A 255 -10.35 -0.16 17.48
C ARG A 255 -11.72 0.31 16.95
N GLU A 256 -12.62 0.76 17.82
CA GLU A 256 -14.01 1.07 17.44
C GLU A 256 -14.04 2.12 16.31
N ARG A 257 -13.21 3.16 16.42
CA ARG A 257 -13.06 4.19 15.40
C ARG A 257 -12.70 3.63 14.03
N GLN A 258 -11.71 2.75 13.97
CA GLN A 258 -11.24 2.12 12.73
C GLN A 258 -12.30 1.18 12.16
N TYR A 259 -12.97 0.40 13.03
CA TYR A 259 -14.06 -0.49 12.65
C TYR A 259 -15.23 0.27 12.01
N LEU A 260 -15.64 1.40 12.60
CA LEU A 260 -16.71 2.23 12.05
C LEU A 260 -16.29 2.89 10.72
N GLN A 261 -15.06 3.40 10.63
CA GLN A 261 -14.57 3.94 9.36
C GLN A 261 -14.57 2.89 8.25
N CYS A 262 -14.09 1.68 8.56
CA CYS A 262 -14.10 0.53 7.66
C CYS A 262 -15.52 0.20 7.19
N LEU A 263 -16.48 0.04 8.11
CA LEU A 263 -17.84 -0.36 7.78
C LEU A 263 -18.61 0.68 6.95
N HIS A 264 -18.40 1.97 7.22
CA HIS A 264 -19.18 3.03 6.59
C HIS A 264 -18.58 3.55 5.29
N TYR A 265 -17.25 3.59 5.21
CA TYR A 265 -16.56 4.22 4.09
C TYR A 265 -15.72 3.23 3.26
N GLY A 266 -15.52 2.01 3.76
CA GLY A 266 -14.55 1.08 3.17
C GLY A 266 -13.12 1.62 3.25
N GLN A 267 -12.87 2.54 4.19
CA GLN A 267 -11.59 3.24 4.33
C GLN A 267 -11.22 3.46 5.79
N ILE A 268 -9.94 3.69 6.06
CA ILE A 268 -9.44 4.24 7.33
C ILE A 268 -8.86 5.63 7.04
N PHE A 269 -9.28 6.63 7.81
CA PHE A 269 -8.84 8.02 7.65
C PHE A 269 -7.75 8.43 8.64
N ASP A 270 -7.60 7.69 9.74
CA ASP A 270 -6.59 7.92 10.76
C ASP A 270 -6.38 6.67 11.63
N LEU A 271 -5.26 6.62 12.35
CA LEU A 271 -4.94 5.55 13.29
C LEU A 271 -5.16 5.98 14.75
N LYS A 272 -6.06 6.96 15.01
CA LYS A 272 -6.32 7.43 16.39
C LYS A 272 -6.87 6.28 17.23
N LYS A 273 -6.42 6.23 18.49
CA LYS A 273 -6.81 5.18 19.44
C LYS A 273 -8.23 5.32 20.00
N GLY A 274 -8.88 6.48 19.81
CA GLY A 274 -10.23 6.76 20.31
C GLY A 274 -10.87 7.97 19.63
N PHE A 275 -12.05 8.36 20.11
CA PHE A 275 -12.86 9.47 19.58
C PHE A 275 -12.63 10.82 20.28
N GLU A 276 -11.74 10.90 21.26
CA GLU A 276 -11.52 12.15 22.02
C GLU A 276 -10.96 13.29 21.14
N GLU A 277 -11.43 14.50 21.44
CA GLU A 277 -11.03 15.77 20.82
C GLU A 277 -9.56 16.11 21.14
N GLU A 278 -8.94 16.92 20.28
CA GLU A 278 -7.55 17.38 20.36
C GLU A 278 -7.27 18.37 21.51
N THR A 279 -7.77 18.08 22.71
CA THR A 279 -7.49 18.82 23.95
C THR A 279 -6.60 18.02 24.87
N ALA A 280 -5.47 17.55 24.34
CA ALA A 280 -4.31 17.17 25.15
C ALA A 280 -3.03 17.42 24.34
N LYS A 281 -2.55 18.66 24.36
CA LYS A 281 -1.11 18.92 24.24
C LYS A 281 -0.53 18.88 25.66
N GLU A 282 0.76 18.51 25.74
CA GLU A 282 1.62 18.40 26.93
C GLU A 282 1.73 16.99 27.52
N ASP A 283 2.40 16.11 26.78
CA ASP A 283 3.70 15.61 27.25
C ASP A 283 4.53 15.19 26.02
N GLY A 284 5.81 15.58 26.02
CA GLY A 284 6.75 15.52 24.88
C GLY A 284 7.19 14.13 24.44
N GLN A 285 6.31 13.13 24.46
CA GLN A 285 6.50 11.83 23.82
C GLN A 285 5.33 11.59 22.88
N GLN A 286 5.40 12.15 21.67
CA GLN A 286 4.61 11.60 20.57
C GLN A 286 5.10 10.16 20.37
N ALA A 287 4.32 9.19 20.81
CA ALA A 287 4.50 7.82 20.35
C ALA A 287 4.56 7.87 18.82
N GLU A 288 5.62 7.31 18.24
CA GLU A 288 5.83 7.22 16.79
C GLU A 288 4.64 6.46 16.16
N ALA A 289 3.55 7.18 15.89
CA ALA A 289 2.37 6.61 15.30
C ALA A 289 2.70 6.32 13.84
N PHE A 290 2.57 5.06 13.42
CA PHE A 290 2.84 4.67 12.04
C PHE A 290 2.06 5.60 11.09
N PRO A 291 2.73 6.34 10.20
CA PRO A 291 2.10 7.45 9.50
C PRO A 291 1.07 6.95 8.48
N LEU A 292 -0.13 7.55 8.51
CA LEU A 292 -1.15 7.36 7.48
C LEU A 292 -1.13 8.52 6.50
N LEU A 293 -0.66 8.25 5.28
CA LEU A 293 -0.36 9.29 4.28
C LEU A 293 -1.59 9.88 3.59
N ASP A 294 -2.53 8.97 3.30
CA ASP A 294 -3.80 9.16 2.62
C ASP A 294 -4.80 8.17 3.25
N SER A 295 -6.10 8.39 3.00
CA SER A 295 -7.14 7.44 3.36
C SER A 295 -6.83 6.03 2.83
N LEU A 296 -6.72 5.06 3.72
CA LEU A 296 -6.43 3.67 3.43
C LEU A 296 -7.67 2.97 2.86
N ASN A 297 -7.55 2.18 1.80
CA ASN A 297 -8.65 1.28 1.41
C ASN A 297 -8.73 0.11 2.38
N GLN A 298 -9.79 0.00 3.18
CA GLN A 298 -10.03 -1.11 4.10
C GLN A 298 -11.52 -1.44 4.07
N SER A 299 -11.91 -2.29 3.14
CA SER A 299 -13.33 -2.66 2.93
C SER A 299 -13.83 -3.76 3.86
N ILE A 300 -12.91 -4.50 4.50
CA ILE A 300 -13.24 -5.63 5.38
C ILE A 300 -12.76 -5.33 6.81
N PRO A 301 -13.62 -5.46 7.84
CA PRO A 301 -13.20 -5.30 9.21
C PRO A 301 -12.36 -6.48 9.67
N ILE A 302 -11.18 -6.20 10.25
CA ILE A 302 -10.29 -7.19 10.87
C ILE A 302 -10.40 -7.00 12.39
N VAL A 303 -11.20 -7.85 13.02
CA VAL A 303 -11.64 -7.71 14.43
C VAL A 303 -11.54 -9.05 15.14
N LEU A 304 -11.39 -9.02 16.46
CA LEU A 304 -11.41 -10.20 17.32
C LEU A 304 -12.70 -10.19 18.16
N PRO A 305 -13.67 -11.08 17.88
CA PRO A 305 -14.87 -11.21 18.70
C PRO A 305 -14.58 -11.90 20.04
N ILE A 306 -15.23 -11.46 21.11
CA ILE A 306 -15.17 -12.09 22.44
C ILE A 306 -16.57 -12.20 23.04
N ASP A 307 -16.80 -13.23 23.85
CA ASP A 307 -18.07 -13.44 24.55
C ASP A 307 -18.16 -12.64 25.87
N ASP A 308 -19.30 -12.73 26.55
CA ASP A 308 -19.53 -12.03 27.82
C ASP A 308 -18.60 -12.52 28.95
N VAL A 309 -18.19 -13.79 28.93
CA VAL A 309 -17.29 -14.38 29.94
C VAL A 309 -15.89 -13.81 29.76
N GLN A 310 -15.35 -13.88 28.55
CA GLN A 310 -14.06 -13.33 28.16
C GLN A 310 -14.01 -11.82 28.44
N LYS A 311 -15.07 -11.07 28.09
CA LYS A 311 -15.17 -9.65 28.43
C LYS A 311 -15.11 -9.40 29.94
N ALA A 312 -15.85 -10.17 30.74
CA ALA A 312 -15.87 -10.00 32.19
C ALA A 312 -14.50 -10.32 32.84
N GLU A 313 -13.72 -11.24 32.27
CA GLU A 313 -12.35 -11.53 32.72
C GLU A 313 -11.36 -10.43 32.36
N LEU A 314 -11.45 -9.89 31.15
CA LEU A 314 -10.56 -8.84 30.66
C LEU A 314 -10.80 -7.51 31.39
N THR A 315 -12.07 -7.16 31.64
CA THR A 315 -12.44 -5.90 32.31
C THR A 315 -12.07 -5.85 33.80
N LYS A 316 -11.84 -7.00 34.45
CA LYS A 316 -11.31 -7.06 35.82
C LYS A 316 -9.83 -6.65 35.90
N ASN A 317 -9.12 -6.69 34.77
CA ASN A 317 -7.71 -6.40 34.68
C ASN A 317 -7.48 -5.01 34.07
N VAL A 318 -7.20 -4.01 34.91
CA VAL A 318 -7.05 -2.59 34.55
C VAL A 318 -5.83 -2.31 33.63
N LEU A 319 -5.01 -3.33 33.34
CA LEU A 319 -3.72 -3.20 32.65
C LEU A 319 -3.77 -3.44 31.12
N ILE A 320 -4.94 -3.74 30.55
CA ILE A 320 -5.03 -4.06 29.12
C ILE A 320 -5.16 -2.76 28.30
N LYS A 321 -4.17 -2.45 27.45
CA LYS A 321 -4.20 -1.33 26.48
C LYS A 321 -5.14 -1.61 25.29
N ALA A 322 -6.18 -2.40 25.49
CA ALA A 322 -7.17 -2.79 24.50
C ALA A 322 -8.51 -2.10 24.77
N GLU A 323 -9.27 -1.89 23.70
CA GLU A 323 -10.61 -1.32 23.72
C GLU A 323 -11.63 -2.43 23.47
N ILE A 324 -12.65 -2.53 24.30
CA ILE A 324 -13.76 -3.49 24.13
C ILE A 324 -15.03 -2.71 23.78
N TYR A 325 -15.65 -3.05 22.65
CA TYR A 325 -16.82 -2.34 22.13
C TYR A 325 -17.87 -3.31 21.55
N PRO A 326 -19.15 -2.91 21.39
CA PRO A 326 -20.22 -3.82 20.99
C PRO A 326 -20.05 -4.37 19.56
N HIS A 327 -20.17 -5.69 19.41
CA HIS A 327 -20.26 -6.35 18.11
C HIS A 327 -21.70 -6.28 17.62
N ARG A 328 -22.11 -5.16 17.01
CA ARG A 328 -23.42 -5.02 16.36
C ARG A 328 -23.53 -5.91 15.12
N LYS A 329 -23.62 -7.23 15.31
CA LYS A 329 -23.52 -8.28 14.28
C LYS A 329 -24.45 -8.02 13.09
N GLN A 330 -25.71 -7.69 13.35
CA GLN A 330 -26.68 -7.41 12.29
C GLN A 330 -26.25 -6.22 11.43
N GLU A 331 -25.82 -5.12 12.04
CA GLU A 331 -25.32 -3.95 11.30
C GLU A 331 -24.07 -4.31 10.47
N ARG A 332 -23.11 -5.01 11.09
CA ARG A 332 -21.90 -5.51 10.42
C ARG A 332 -22.26 -6.33 9.18
N ILE A 333 -23.14 -7.32 9.34
CA ILE A 333 -23.56 -8.25 8.28
C ILE A 333 -24.18 -7.47 7.12
N HIS A 334 -25.14 -6.58 7.39
CA HIS A 334 -25.82 -5.84 6.33
C HIS A 334 -24.88 -4.90 5.57
N ARG A 335 -23.97 -4.20 6.27
CA ARG A 335 -23.01 -3.30 5.63
C ARG A 335 -21.92 -4.04 4.84
N GLN A 336 -21.41 -5.12 5.40
CA GLN A 336 -20.29 -5.86 4.82
C GLN A 336 -20.72 -6.72 3.62
N PHE A 337 -21.86 -7.40 3.71
CA PHE A 337 -22.30 -8.37 2.70
C PHE A 337 -23.42 -7.84 1.79
N GLY A 338 -24.14 -6.79 2.18
CA GLY A 338 -25.38 -6.39 1.49
C GLY A 338 -26.47 -7.46 1.51
N TYR A 339 -26.35 -8.44 2.42
CA TYR A 339 -27.15 -9.66 2.53
C TYR A 339 -27.07 -10.17 3.98
N SER A 340 -28.09 -10.89 4.46
CA SER A 340 -28.18 -11.24 5.90
C SER A 340 -28.68 -12.65 6.20
N ASP A 341 -28.75 -13.53 5.19
CA ASP A 341 -29.15 -14.92 5.40
C ASP A 341 -28.08 -15.69 6.18
N SER A 342 -28.48 -16.31 7.29
CA SER A 342 -27.58 -17.07 8.17
C SER A 342 -26.97 -18.30 7.51
N ARG A 343 -27.57 -18.82 6.43
CA ARG A 343 -27.00 -19.94 5.67
C ARG A 343 -25.76 -19.55 4.87
N HIS A 344 -25.49 -18.25 4.71
CA HIS A 344 -24.23 -17.78 4.13
C HIS A 344 -23.07 -18.08 5.10
N PRO A 345 -22.01 -18.78 4.66
CA PRO A 345 -21.09 -19.46 5.58
C PRO A 345 -20.29 -18.48 6.45
N ALA A 346 -19.87 -17.33 5.92
CA ALA A 346 -19.19 -16.30 6.73
C ALA A 346 -20.14 -15.47 7.61
N ILE A 347 -21.43 -15.37 7.22
CA ILE A 347 -22.44 -14.70 8.06
C ILE A 347 -22.75 -15.58 9.27
N ASN A 348 -22.80 -16.90 9.06
CA ASN A 348 -22.97 -17.86 10.15
C ASN A 348 -21.84 -17.74 11.19
N LEU A 349 -20.57 -17.65 10.75
CA LEU A 349 -19.44 -17.42 11.65
C LEU A 349 -19.60 -16.14 12.49
N ILE A 350 -20.09 -15.05 11.89
CA ILE A 350 -20.33 -13.80 12.62
C ILE A 350 -21.47 -13.96 13.64
N ASN A 351 -22.56 -14.61 13.26
CA ASN A 351 -23.68 -14.86 14.18
C ASN A 351 -23.25 -15.72 15.38
N ASP A 352 -22.44 -16.74 15.14
CA ASP A 352 -21.95 -17.70 16.14
C ASP A 352 -20.82 -17.12 17.03
N SER A 353 -20.22 -15.99 16.64
CA SER A 353 -19.13 -15.35 17.39
C SER A 353 -19.63 -14.58 18.63
N GLY A 354 -18.73 -13.99 19.43
CA GLY A 354 -19.09 -13.19 20.60
C GLY A 354 -19.79 -11.85 20.26
N ASP A 355 -20.52 -11.30 21.24
CA ASP A 355 -21.28 -10.04 21.12
C ASP A 355 -20.43 -8.78 21.39
N TRP A 356 -19.14 -8.96 21.67
CA TRP A 356 -18.17 -7.88 21.86
C TRP A 356 -17.01 -8.03 20.89
N LEU A 357 -16.37 -6.92 20.56
CA LEU A 357 -15.12 -6.86 19.81
C LEU A 357 -14.03 -6.29 20.71
N ILE A 358 -12.81 -6.80 20.56
CA ILE A 358 -11.62 -6.24 21.18
C ILE A 358 -10.66 -5.71 20.12
N GLY A 359 -10.25 -4.45 20.27
CA GLY A 359 -9.30 -3.75 19.41
C GLY A 359 -8.07 -3.29 20.19
N GLY A 360 -6.90 -3.29 19.58
CA GLY A 360 -5.67 -3.00 20.31
C GLY A 360 -4.41 -3.14 19.47
N ASP A 361 -3.30 -2.70 20.04
CA ASP A 361 -1.97 -2.89 19.47
C ASP A 361 -1.53 -4.35 19.72
N LEU A 362 -0.98 -5.03 18.71
CA LEU A 362 -0.52 -6.42 18.79
C LEU A 362 1.00 -6.50 18.75
N GLU A 363 1.54 -7.43 19.53
CA GLU A 363 2.94 -7.83 19.53
C GLU A 363 3.00 -9.36 19.33
N VAL A 364 3.55 -9.82 18.21
CA VAL A 364 3.52 -11.24 17.79
C VAL A 364 4.90 -11.86 17.92
N VAL A 365 5.03 -12.98 18.63
CA VAL A 365 6.35 -13.52 19.06
C VAL A 365 7.04 -14.39 18.01
N GLU A 366 6.30 -15.16 17.21
CA GLU A 366 6.88 -16.13 16.27
C GLU A 366 6.49 -15.84 14.82
N ARG A 367 7.48 -15.92 13.91
CA ARG A 367 7.33 -15.69 12.46
C ARG A 367 6.94 -16.96 11.70
N VAL A 368 6.28 -16.75 10.57
CA VAL A 368 6.18 -17.69 9.44
C VAL A 368 6.97 -17.11 8.25
N ARG A 369 7.74 -17.93 7.53
CA ARG A 369 8.85 -17.48 6.65
C ARG A 369 8.41 -16.83 5.34
N GLU A 370 9.24 -15.89 4.83
CA GLU A 370 9.06 -15.20 3.54
C GLU A 370 10.31 -15.21 2.62
N ALA A 371 10.11 -14.84 1.35
CA ALA A 371 11.11 -14.68 0.28
C ALA A 371 10.87 -13.41 -0.58
N LYS A 372 11.92 -12.88 -1.24
CA LYS A 372 11.97 -11.56 -1.92
C LYS A 372 11.82 -11.62 -3.46
N CYS A 373 11.31 -10.55 -4.09
CA CYS A 373 11.31 -10.29 -5.54
C CYS A 373 11.10 -8.80 -5.91
N ASP A 374 11.13 -8.46 -7.20
CA ASP A 374 11.45 -7.14 -7.77
C ASP A 374 10.37 -6.50 -8.70
N ALA A 375 9.34 -7.24 -9.16
CA ALA A 375 8.08 -6.69 -9.71
C ALA A 375 7.02 -7.79 -9.91
N VAL A 376 5.77 -7.56 -9.49
CA VAL A 376 4.78 -8.63 -9.35
C VAL A 376 3.38 -8.22 -9.83
N PHE A 377 2.71 -9.10 -10.59
CA PHE A 377 1.26 -9.04 -10.83
C PHE A 377 0.57 -10.24 -10.18
N ALA A 378 -0.53 -10.00 -9.46
CA ALA A 378 -1.16 -11.05 -8.65
C ALA A 378 -2.41 -11.65 -9.31
N PHE A 379 -2.58 -12.96 -9.13
CA PHE A 379 -3.81 -13.67 -9.43
C PHE A 379 -4.34 -14.34 -8.15
N GLN A 380 -5.37 -13.73 -7.55
CA GLN A 380 -6.10 -14.29 -6.42
C GLN A 380 -7.00 -15.43 -6.89
N LEU A 381 -6.95 -16.56 -6.17
CA LEU A 381 -7.84 -17.70 -6.43
C LEU A 381 -8.15 -18.50 -5.17
N ARG A 382 -9.35 -19.09 -5.15
CA ARG A 382 -9.75 -20.09 -4.14
C ARG A 382 -10.12 -21.45 -4.76
N ASN A 383 -10.16 -21.51 -6.09
CA ASN A 383 -10.60 -22.67 -6.87
C ASN A 383 -9.42 -23.32 -7.60
N PRO A 384 -9.52 -24.59 -8.03
CA PRO A 384 -8.58 -25.20 -8.96
C PRO A 384 -8.37 -24.37 -10.24
N ILE A 385 -7.16 -24.43 -10.81
CA ILE A 385 -6.81 -23.72 -12.05
C ILE A 385 -7.27 -24.54 -13.25
N HIS A 386 -8.19 -23.99 -14.05
CA HIS A 386 -8.44 -24.45 -15.41
C HIS A 386 -7.76 -23.49 -16.41
N ASN A 387 -7.67 -23.88 -17.69
CA ASN A 387 -6.97 -23.11 -18.71
C ASN A 387 -7.59 -21.72 -18.98
N GLY A 388 -8.83 -21.48 -18.54
CA GLY A 388 -9.42 -20.13 -18.54
C GLY A 388 -8.68 -19.17 -17.60
N HIS A 389 -8.31 -19.60 -16.39
CA HIS A 389 -7.50 -18.79 -15.47
C HIS A 389 -6.08 -18.60 -16.03
N ALA A 390 -5.51 -19.66 -16.62
CA ALA A 390 -4.20 -19.58 -17.28
C ALA A 390 -4.19 -18.56 -18.43
N LEU A 391 -5.25 -18.52 -19.24
CA LEU A 391 -5.40 -17.53 -20.31
C LEU A 391 -5.36 -16.10 -19.75
N LEU A 392 -6.09 -15.81 -18.67
CA LEU A 392 -6.05 -14.49 -18.02
C LEU A 392 -4.62 -14.12 -17.58
N MET A 393 -3.93 -15.04 -16.92
CA MET A 393 -2.56 -14.82 -16.43
C MET A 393 -1.55 -14.62 -17.57
N GLN A 394 -1.64 -15.41 -18.64
CA GLN A 394 -0.77 -15.32 -19.81
C GLN A 394 -1.00 -14.01 -20.59
N GLU A 395 -2.26 -13.63 -20.81
CA GLU A 395 -2.62 -12.39 -21.51
C GLU A 395 -2.21 -11.15 -20.72
N THR A 396 -2.36 -11.16 -19.39
CA THR A 396 -1.80 -10.10 -18.53
C THR A 396 -0.31 -9.97 -18.71
N ARG A 397 0.44 -11.08 -18.69
CA ARG A 397 1.89 -11.05 -18.94
C ARG A 397 2.21 -10.41 -20.29
N GLN A 398 1.52 -10.80 -21.35
CA GLN A 398 1.73 -10.25 -22.70
C GLN A 398 1.43 -8.74 -22.78
N GLN A 399 0.39 -8.28 -22.09
CA GLN A 399 0.08 -6.85 -21.99
C GLN A 399 1.17 -6.09 -21.23
N LEU A 400 1.65 -6.65 -20.11
CA LEU A 400 2.71 -6.05 -19.30
C LEU A 400 4.06 -6.05 -20.02
N LEU A 401 4.39 -7.07 -20.82
CA LEU A 401 5.63 -7.14 -21.62
C LEU A 401 5.77 -5.99 -22.63
N LYS A 402 4.66 -5.33 -23.01
CA LYS A 402 4.69 -4.12 -23.85
C LYS A 402 5.27 -2.90 -23.12
N ARG A 403 5.29 -2.92 -21.78
CA ARG A 403 5.69 -1.79 -20.92
C ARG A 403 6.83 -2.13 -19.96
N TYR A 404 6.97 -3.40 -19.59
CA TYR A 404 7.90 -3.91 -18.59
C TYR A 404 8.78 -5.01 -19.17
N LYS A 405 10.05 -5.07 -18.76
CA LYS A 405 11.03 -6.03 -19.30
C LYS A 405 10.83 -7.45 -18.77
N ASN A 406 10.45 -7.61 -17.49
CA ASN A 406 10.27 -8.90 -16.84
C ASN A 406 9.13 -8.88 -15.79
N PRO A 407 7.86 -8.85 -16.19
CA PRO A 407 6.75 -8.97 -15.24
C PRO A 407 6.76 -10.36 -14.57
N MET A 408 6.50 -10.51 -13.27
CA MET A 408 6.40 -11.83 -12.59
C MET A 408 4.97 -12.08 -12.11
N LEU A 409 4.45 -13.30 -12.27
CA LEU A 409 3.16 -13.72 -11.73
C LEU A 409 3.32 -14.15 -10.28
N LEU A 410 2.55 -13.54 -9.38
CA LEU A 410 2.26 -14.09 -8.05
C LEU A 410 0.95 -14.86 -8.13
N LEU A 411 1.06 -16.17 -8.32
CA LEU A 411 -0.06 -17.09 -8.22
C LEU A 411 -0.37 -17.29 -6.74
N HIS A 412 -1.49 -16.74 -6.29
CA HIS A 412 -1.69 -16.46 -4.88
C HIS A 412 -2.98 -17.10 -4.33
N PRO A 413 -3.04 -18.45 -4.24
CA PRO A 413 -4.19 -19.13 -3.66
C PRO A 413 -4.45 -18.67 -2.22
N LEU A 414 -5.71 -18.44 -1.89
CA LEU A 414 -6.15 -18.21 -0.52
C LEU A 414 -6.06 -19.50 0.28
N GLY A 415 -5.43 -19.43 1.45
CA GLY A 415 -5.16 -20.55 2.34
C GLY A 415 -5.83 -20.47 3.72
N GLY A 416 -6.40 -19.33 4.08
CA GLY A 416 -7.26 -19.23 5.25
C GLY A 416 -8.57 -20.03 5.08
N TRP A 417 -9.48 -19.85 6.02
CA TRP A 417 -10.75 -20.56 6.06
C TRP A 417 -11.54 -20.41 4.75
N THR A 418 -12.09 -21.52 4.29
CA THR A 418 -12.99 -21.59 3.13
C THR A 418 -14.19 -22.47 3.48
N LYS A 419 -15.34 -22.23 2.82
CA LYS A 419 -16.55 -23.04 3.03
C LYS A 419 -16.34 -24.51 2.69
N LYS A 420 -17.13 -25.39 3.31
CA LYS A 420 -16.95 -26.86 3.28
C LYS A 420 -16.98 -27.51 1.88
N ASP A 421 -17.67 -26.92 0.91
CA ASP A 421 -17.79 -27.48 -0.46
C ASP A 421 -16.70 -26.99 -1.43
N ASP A 422 -15.80 -26.10 -0.99
CA ASP A 422 -14.61 -25.72 -1.74
C ASP A 422 -13.53 -26.81 -1.66
N VAL A 423 -12.66 -26.86 -2.67
CA VAL A 423 -11.56 -27.84 -2.70
C VAL A 423 -10.54 -27.50 -1.61
N PRO A 424 -10.14 -28.46 -0.75
CA PRO A 424 -9.16 -28.22 0.31
C PRO A 424 -7.85 -27.64 -0.23
N LEU A 425 -7.20 -26.81 0.58
CA LEU A 425 -5.96 -26.11 0.19
C LEU A 425 -4.87 -27.08 -0.31
N ALA A 426 -4.61 -28.16 0.42
CA ALA A 426 -3.57 -29.13 0.04
C ALA A 426 -3.78 -29.68 -1.38
N VAL A 427 -5.03 -30.03 -1.72
CA VAL A 427 -5.40 -30.53 -3.05
C VAL A 427 -5.25 -29.44 -4.11
N ARG A 428 -5.61 -28.19 -3.78
CA ARG A 428 -5.40 -27.04 -4.69
C ARG A 428 -3.93 -26.80 -4.96
N ILE A 429 -3.06 -26.84 -3.95
CA ILE A 429 -1.63 -26.63 -4.12
C ILE A 429 -1.01 -27.73 -4.98
N GLU A 430 -1.37 -29.00 -4.76
CA GLU A 430 -0.93 -30.10 -5.62
C GLU A 430 -1.41 -29.91 -7.07
N GLN A 431 -2.68 -29.52 -7.24
CA GLN A 431 -3.26 -29.23 -8.55
C GLN A 431 -2.56 -28.06 -9.25
N HIS A 432 -2.19 -27.00 -8.54
CA HIS A 432 -1.49 -25.84 -9.08
C HIS A 432 -0.05 -26.19 -9.49
N LYS A 433 0.66 -26.98 -8.68
CA LYS A 433 1.99 -27.51 -9.04
C LYS A 433 1.92 -28.30 -10.34
N ALA A 434 0.93 -29.19 -10.49
CA ALA A 434 0.74 -29.93 -11.74
C ALA A 434 0.48 -29.04 -12.98
N VAL A 435 -0.16 -27.88 -12.80
CA VAL A 435 -0.35 -26.90 -13.90
C VAL A 435 0.97 -26.21 -14.27
N ILE A 436 1.81 -25.88 -13.29
CA ILE A 436 3.14 -25.28 -13.50
C ILE A 436 4.09 -26.30 -14.14
N ASP A 437 4.11 -27.54 -13.64
CA ASP A 437 4.96 -28.62 -14.14
C ASP A 437 4.62 -28.99 -15.60
N ALA A 438 3.35 -28.84 -15.99
CA ALA A 438 2.91 -29.03 -17.37
C ALA A 438 3.27 -27.87 -18.31
N GLY A 439 3.90 -26.80 -17.81
CA GLY A 439 4.34 -25.65 -18.61
C GLY A 439 3.20 -24.73 -19.05
N VAL A 440 1.97 -24.91 -18.56
CA VAL A 440 0.85 -24.00 -18.84
C VAL A 440 1.09 -22.64 -18.17
N LEU A 441 1.63 -22.66 -16.96
CA LEU A 441 2.24 -21.48 -16.33
C LEU A 441 3.73 -21.75 -16.22
N ASP A 442 4.55 -20.84 -16.73
CA ASP A 442 5.99 -21.03 -16.73
C ASP A 442 6.54 -20.79 -15.32
N SER A 443 7.30 -21.76 -14.82
CA SER A 443 7.96 -21.69 -13.53
C SER A 443 8.97 -20.54 -13.41
N HIS A 444 9.61 -20.11 -14.51
CA HIS A 444 10.63 -19.05 -14.49
C HIS A 444 10.05 -17.68 -14.16
N TRP A 445 8.75 -17.49 -14.38
CA TRP A 445 8.08 -16.22 -14.09
C TRP A 445 6.87 -16.35 -13.18
N THR A 446 6.70 -17.49 -12.50
CA THR A 446 5.58 -17.74 -11.58
C THR A 446 6.08 -18.02 -10.17
N VAL A 447 5.67 -17.17 -9.22
CA VAL A 447 5.82 -17.39 -7.79
C VAL A 447 4.51 -17.93 -7.24
N LEU A 448 4.54 -19.13 -6.65
CA LEU A 448 3.40 -19.71 -5.94
C LEU A 448 3.55 -19.42 -4.45
N ALA A 449 2.63 -18.64 -3.89
CA ALA A 449 2.57 -18.32 -2.46
C ALA A 449 1.15 -18.47 -1.93
N ILE A 450 0.97 -18.62 -0.62
CA ILE A 450 -0.34 -18.80 0.01
C ILE A 450 -0.73 -17.50 0.70
N PHE A 451 -1.92 -16.97 0.40
CA PHE A 451 -2.48 -15.81 1.09
C PHE A 451 -3.24 -16.27 2.35
N PRO A 452 -2.84 -15.86 3.56
CA PRO A 452 -3.35 -16.45 4.81
C PRO A 452 -4.77 -16.00 5.19
N SER A 453 -5.32 -14.96 4.53
CA SER A 453 -6.61 -14.40 4.90
C SER A 453 -7.78 -15.39 4.76
N PRO A 454 -8.74 -15.40 5.69
CA PRO A 454 -10.01 -16.11 5.53
C PRO A 454 -10.82 -15.61 4.33
N MET A 455 -11.52 -16.51 3.64
CA MET A 455 -12.44 -16.17 2.54
C MET A 455 -13.82 -15.83 3.07
N LEU A 456 -14.31 -14.62 2.82
CA LEU A 456 -15.60 -14.17 3.36
C LEU A 456 -16.76 -14.39 2.41
N TYR A 457 -16.50 -14.48 1.11
CA TYR A 457 -17.50 -14.52 0.06
C TYR A 457 -18.36 -13.24 -0.03
N ALA A 458 -17.77 -12.07 0.27
CA ALA A 458 -18.46 -10.77 0.31
C ALA A 458 -18.34 -9.95 -1.00
N GLY A 459 -18.04 -10.62 -2.12
CA GLY A 459 -18.16 -10.03 -3.46
C GLY A 459 -17.38 -8.71 -3.66
N PRO A 460 -18.03 -7.64 -4.14
CA PRO A 460 -17.38 -6.34 -4.39
C PRO A 460 -16.74 -5.69 -3.14
N THR A 461 -17.23 -6.00 -1.93
CA THR A 461 -16.62 -5.53 -0.69
C THR A 461 -15.27 -6.24 -0.48
N GLU A 462 -15.24 -7.56 -0.60
CA GLU A 462 -14.04 -8.36 -0.32
C GLU A 462 -12.96 -8.25 -1.40
N VAL A 463 -13.34 -8.08 -2.68
CA VAL A 463 -12.34 -7.99 -3.75
C VAL A 463 -11.41 -6.77 -3.59
N GLN A 464 -11.89 -5.70 -2.96
CA GLN A 464 -11.04 -4.55 -2.59
C GLN A 464 -9.96 -4.96 -1.59
N TRP A 465 -10.31 -5.74 -0.56
CA TRP A 465 -9.36 -6.31 0.40
C TRP A 465 -8.34 -7.22 -0.30
N HIS A 466 -8.79 -8.11 -1.20
CA HIS A 466 -7.89 -8.98 -1.95
C HIS A 466 -6.89 -8.21 -2.80
N ALA A 467 -7.29 -7.08 -3.38
CA ALA A 467 -6.42 -6.22 -4.18
C ALA A 467 -5.46 -5.41 -3.30
N ARG A 468 -5.97 -4.79 -2.22
CA ARG A 468 -5.20 -3.99 -1.29
C ARG A 468 -4.12 -4.79 -0.57
N ALA A 469 -4.44 -6.00 -0.10
CA ALA A 469 -3.47 -6.89 0.54
C ALA A 469 -2.29 -7.21 -0.40
N ARG A 470 -2.53 -7.25 -1.72
CA ARG A 470 -1.49 -7.52 -2.73
C ARG A 470 -0.63 -6.29 -2.99
N MET A 471 -1.19 -5.08 -2.87
CA MET A 471 -0.39 -3.86 -2.91
C MET A 471 0.68 -3.84 -1.81
N ALA A 472 0.38 -4.39 -0.62
CA ALA A 472 1.37 -4.50 0.46
C ALA A 472 2.58 -5.39 0.08
N CYS A 473 2.39 -6.36 -0.82
CA CYS A 473 3.47 -7.19 -1.38
C CYS A 473 4.18 -6.57 -2.59
N GLY A 474 4.02 -5.26 -2.82
CA GLY A 474 4.61 -4.60 -3.99
C GLY A 474 3.96 -4.98 -5.32
N VAL A 475 2.73 -5.51 -5.32
CA VAL A 475 2.01 -5.81 -6.56
C VAL A 475 1.54 -4.53 -7.22
N ASN A 476 1.91 -4.33 -8.48
CA ASN A 476 1.58 -3.11 -9.24
C ASN A 476 0.36 -3.29 -10.16
N ALA A 477 -0.02 -4.53 -10.47
CA ALA A 477 -1.17 -4.84 -11.31
C ALA A 477 -1.99 -6.00 -10.74
N TYR A 478 -3.31 -5.88 -10.78
CA TYR A 478 -4.25 -6.85 -10.20
C TYR A 478 -5.26 -7.33 -11.23
N ILE A 479 -5.29 -8.65 -11.43
CA ILE A 479 -6.21 -9.30 -12.36
C ILE A 479 -7.56 -9.47 -11.68
N VAL A 480 -8.64 -9.00 -12.33
CA VAL A 480 -10.01 -9.20 -11.83
C VAL A 480 -10.91 -9.79 -12.90
N GLY A 481 -11.50 -10.94 -12.57
CA GLY A 481 -12.46 -11.66 -13.41
C GLY A 481 -13.91 -11.28 -13.12
N ARG A 482 -14.84 -12.11 -13.60
CA ARG A 482 -16.29 -12.00 -13.34
C ARG A 482 -16.62 -12.52 -11.95
N ASP A 483 -17.57 -11.86 -11.26
CA ASP A 483 -18.06 -12.23 -9.92
C ASP A 483 -16.94 -12.52 -8.90
N PRO A 484 -15.94 -11.63 -8.76
CA PRO A 484 -14.83 -11.88 -7.87
C PRO A 484 -15.32 -11.89 -6.42
N ALA A 485 -14.79 -12.83 -5.64
CA ALA A 485 -15.20 -13.10 -4.26
C ALA A 485 -16.71 -13.37 -4.06
N GLY A 486 -17.46 -13.66 -5.12
CA GLY A 486 -18.88 -13.95 -5.01
C GLY A 486 -19.21 -15.37 -4.54
N ILE A 487 -20.48 -15.57 -4.23
CA ILE A 487 -21.13 -16.85 -3.94
C ILE A 487 -22.49 -16.88 -4.63
N GLN A 488 -23.05 -18.07 -4.83
CA GLN A 488 -24.41 -18.18 -5.35
C GLN A 488 -25.44 -17.91 -4.25
N ASN A 489 -26.52 -17.24 -4.62
CA ASN A 489 -27.72 -17.18 -3.80
C ASN A 489 -28.25 -18.60 -3.57
N LEU A 490 -28.55 -18.92 -2.31
CA LEU A 490 -28.86 -20.29 -1.91
C LEU A 490 -30.22 -20.78 -2.43
N ASP A 491 -31.17 -19.87 -2.65
CA ASP A 491 -32.51 -20.19 -3.12
C ASP A 491 -32.57 -20.19 -4.65
N THR A 492 -32.06 -19.14 -5.29
CA THR A 492 -32.17 -18.98 -6.75
C THR A 492 -31.05 -19.66 -7.53
N LYS A 493 -29.95 -20.04 -6.87
CA LYS A 493 -28.69 -20.53 -7.47
C LYS A 493 -28.02 -19.56 -8.45
N GLN A 494 -28.52 -18.33 -8.55
CA GLN A 494 -27.89 -17.26 -9.33
C GLN A 494 -26.74 -16.62 -8.54
N PHE A 495 -25.98 -15.73 -9.17
CA PHE A 495 -24.96 -14.95 -8.47
C PHE A 495 -25.61 -14.09 -7.38
N LEU A 496 -25.04 -14.11 -6.16
CA LEU A 496 -25.52 -13.24 -5.07
C LEU A 496 -25.23 -11.77 -5.37
N TYR A 497 -24.11 -11.50 -6.03
CA TYR A 497 -23.70 -10.17 -6.46
C TYR A 497 -23.81 -10.04 -7.98
N ASP A 498 -24.05 -8.83 -8.48
CA ASP A 498 -23.94 -8.60 -9.91
C ASP A 498 -22.50 -8.95 -10.36
N PRO A 499 -22.32 -9.80 -11.38
CA PRO A 499 -21.01 -10.30 -11.76
C PRO A 499 -20.02 -9.25 -12.26
N THR A 500 -20.48 -8.04 -12.55
CA THR A 500 -19.66 -6.91 -13.01
C THR A 500 -19.26 -5.96 -11.88
N HIS A 501 -19.95 -6.01 -10.73
CA HIS A 501 -19.74 -5.03 -9.66
C HIS A 501 -18.34 -5.06 -9.08
N GLY A 502 -17.73 -6.24 -8.91
CA GLY A 502 -16.37 -6.32 -8.38
C GLY A 502 -15.33 -5.57 -9.23
N GLN A 503 -15.44 -5.66 -10.56
CA GLN A 503 -14.55 -4.92 -11.49
C GLN A 503 -14.78 -3.41 -11.41
N LYS A 504 -16.06 -3.00 -11.44
CA LYS A 504 -16.45 -1.58 -11.40
C LYS A 504 -16.01 -0.92 -10.09
N VAL A 505 -16.32 -1.56 -8.96
CA VAL A 505 -15.95 -1.07 -7.63
C VAL A 505 -14.43 -0.95 -7.49
N LEU A 506 -13.65 -1.96 -7.89
CA LEU A 506 -12.19 -1.88 -7.88
C LEU A 506 -11.64 -0.69 -8.68
N SER A 507 -12.20 -0.43 -9.86
CA SER A 507 -11.72 0.65 -10.74
C SER A 507 -11.94 2.06 -10.18
N MET A 508 -12.88 2.22 -9.23
CA MET A 508 -13.22 3.50 -8.61
C MET A 508 -12.90 3.55 -7.11
N ALA A 509 -12.36 2.47 -6.54
CA ALA A 509 -12.12 2.34 -5.12
C ALA A 509 -11.03 3.33 -4.65
N PRO A 510 -11.33 4.21 -3.67
CA PRO A 510 -10.34 5.12 -3.12
C PRO A 510 -9.25 4.32 -2.39
N GLY A 511 -8.01 4.82 -2.42
CA GLY A 511 -6.84 4.13 -1.85
C GLY A 511 -6.19 3.07 -2.74
N LEU A 512 -6.77 2.72 -3.90
CA LEU A 512 -6.20 1.73 -4.85
C LEU A 512 -5.62 2.34 -6.13
N LYS A 513 -5.45 3.66 -6.19
CA LYS A 513 -5.02 4.40 -7.40
C LYS A 513 -3.65 3.96 -7.94
N LYS A 514 -2.77 3.43 -7.08
CA LYS A 514 -1.42 2.96 -7.46
C LYS A 514 -1.44 1.56 -8.10
N LEU A 515 -2.57 0.86 -8.08
CA LEU A 515 -2.71 -0.50 -8.59
C LEU A 515 -3.40 -0.47 -9.98
N GLU A 516 -2.73 -0.99 -11.01
CA GLU A 516 -3.34 -1.15 -12.33
C GLU A 516 -4.34 -2.30 -12.31
N ILE A 517 -5.64 -2.00 -12.34
CA ILE A 517 -6.69 -3.01 -12.40
C ILE A 517 -6.80 -3.52 -13.85
N ILE A 518 -6.63 -4.82 -14.04
CA ILE A 518 -6.73 -5.48 -15.35
C ILE A 518 -8.01 -6.32 -15.38
N PRO A 519 -9.14 -5.77 -15.86
CA PRO A 519 -10.39 -6.49 -15.94
C PRO A 519 -10.39 -7.45 -17.13
N PHE A 520 -10.87 -8.66 -16.91
CA PHE A 520 -11.11 -9.62 -17.99
C PHE A 520 -12.58 -9.97 -18.14
N ARG A 521 -12.96 -10.21 -19.41
CA ARG A 521 -14.22 -10.87 -19.75
C ARG A 521 -14.15 -12.35 -19.38
N THR A 522 -15.30 -12.99 -19.24
CA THR A 522 -15.36 -14.42 -18.93
C THR A 522 -14.65 -15.26 -20.01
N ALA A 523 -13.66 -16.05 -19.58
CA ALA A 523 -13.08 -17.10 -20.39
C ALA A 523 -14.03 -18.31 -20.44
N VAL A 524 -14.32 -18.79 -21.64
CA VAL A 524 -15.21 -19.92 -21.93
C VAL A 524 -14.49 -20.91 -22.86
N TYR A 525 -14.94 -22.16 -22.90
CA TYR A 525 -14.33 -23.17 -23.75
C TYR A 525 -14.86 -23.03 -25.18
N ASP A 526 -13.96 -22.80 -26.14
CA ASP A 526 -14.26 -22.76 -27.57
C ASP A 526 -14.27 -24.18 -28.13
N LYS A 527 -15.45 -24.68 -28.52
CA LYS A 527 -15.62 -26.04 -29.01
C LYS A 527 -14.92 -26.28 -30.35
N LEU A 528 -14.82 -25.25 -31.19
CA LEU A 528 -14.21 -25.34 -32.52
C LEU A 528 -12.69 -25.43 -32.41
N ASN A 529 -12.11 -24.55 -31.60
CA ASN A 529 -10.65 -24.47 -31.42
C ASN A 529 -10.10 -25.36 -30.31
N LYS A 530 -10.98 -26.09 -29.60
CA LYS A 530 -10.65 -26.98 -28.47
C LYS A 530 -9.75 -26.33 -27.42
N LYS A 531 -10.02 -25.07 -27.07
CA LYS A 531 -9.22 -24.30 -26.12
C LYS A 531 -10.07 -23.26 -25.40
N MET A 532 -9.54 -22.73 -24.30
CA MET A 532 -10.17 -21.62 -23.60
C MET A 532 -9.96 -20.31 -24.37
N ALA A 533 -11.01 -19.51 -24.49
CA ALA A 533 -11.00 -18.22 -25.18
C ALA A 533 -11.94 -17.21 -24.50
N PHE A 534 -11.75 -15.92 -24.75
CA PHE A 534 -12.69 -14.90 -24.29
C PHE A 534 -13.98 -14.96 -25.09
N ARG A 535 -15.13 -14.91 -24.40
CA ARG A 535 -16.45 -14.97 -25.05
C ARG A 535 -16.62 -13.83 -26.07
N LYS A 536 -17.03 -14.17 -27.29
CA LYS A 536 -17.44 -13.22 -28.35
C LYS A 536 -18.96 -13.15 -28.43
N GLU A 537 -19.52 -11.94 -28.58
CA GLU A 537 -20.98 -11.73 -28.63
C GLU A 537 -21.63 -12.31 -29.90
N SER A 538 -20.87 -12.43 -30.98
CA SER A 538 -21.36 -12.84 -32.31
C SER A 538 -21.61 -14.35 -32.50
N CYS A 539 -21.13 -15.21 -31.62
CA CYS A 539 -21.12 -16.68 -31.84
C CYS A 539 -21.40 -17.45 -30.53
N GLN A 540 -22.60 -17.34 -29.95
CA GLN A 540 -22.89 -17.94 -28.64
C GLN A 540 -22.92 -19.48 -28.65
N GLU A 541 -23.27 -20.11 -29.77
CA GLU A 541 -23.45 -21.57 -29.88
C GLU A 541 -22.12 -22.34 -29.88
N ASP A 542 -21.00 -21.68 -30.18
CA ASP A 542 -19.67 -22.31 -30.27
C ASP A 542 -18.96 -22.45 -28.92
N PHE A 543 -19.46 -21.78 -27.88
CA PHE A 543 -18.82 -21.75 -26.57
C PHE A 543 -19.55 -22.66 -25.56
N LEU A 544 -18.76 -23.40 -24.78
CA LEU A 544 -19.22 -24.21 -23.66
C LEU A 544 -18.78 -23.57 -22.33
N SER A 545 -19.72 -23.41 -21.41
CA SER A 545 -19.45 -22.96 -20.04
C SER A 545 -19.50 -24.15 -19.10
N ILE A 546 -18.36 -24.50 -18.50
CA ILE A 546 -18.27 -25.55 -17.49
C ILE A 546 -18.21 -24.88 -16.12
N SER A 547 -19.32 -24.93 -15.39
CA SER A 547 -19.38 -24.40 -14.02
C SER A 547 -18.59 -25.27 -13.06
N GLY A 548 -18.17 -24.72 -11.91
CA GLY A 548 -17.55 -25.51 -10.85
C GLY A 548 -18.43 -26.67 -10.37
N THR A 549 -19.76 -26.49 -10.36
CA THR A 549 -20.70 -27.58 -10.02
C THR A 549 -20.68 -28.69 -11.06
N LEU A 550 -20.69 -28.35 -12.35
CA LEU A 550 -20.60 -29.35 -13.42
C LEU A 550 -19.25 -30.06 -13.39
N MET A 551 -18.15 -29.31 -13.21
CA MET A 551 -16.80 -29.86 -13.05
C MET A 551 -16.73 -30.88 -11.91
N ARG A 552 -17.29 -30.56 -10.75
CA ARG A 552 -17.37 -31.48 -9.59
C ARG A 552 -18.19 -32.71 -9.88
N GLN A 553 -19.32 -32.56 -10.59
CA GLN A 553 -20.15 -33.69 -10.99
C GLN A 553 -19.38 -34.62 -11.94
N MET A 554 -18.72 -34.07 -12.97
CA MET A 554 -17.90 -34.85 -13.91
C MET A 554 -16.77 -35.59 -13.17
N ALA A 555 -16.09 -34.92 -12.24
CA ALA A 555 -15.04 -35.52 -11.42
C ALA A 555 -15.55 -36.69 -10.55
N LYS A 556 -16.74 -36.57 -9.94
CA LYS A 556 -17.38 -37.65 -9.17
C LYS A 556 -17.80 -38.83 -10.03
N GLU A 557 -18.30 -38.55 -11.24
CA GLU A 557 -18.75 -39.57 -12.20
C GLU A 557 -17.60 -40.22 -12.99
N GLY A 558 -16.36 -39.76 -12.81
CA GLY A 558 -15.20 -40.23 -13.57
C GLY A 558 -15.21 -39.83 -15.05
N LYS A 559 -15.93 -38.74 -15.40
CA LYS A 559 -15.99 -38.18 -16.75
C LYS A 559 -14.88 -37.16 -16.94
N GLU A 560 -14.17 -37.26 -18.05
CA GLU A 560 -13.15 -36.27 -18.44
C GLU A 560 -13.78 -34.97 -18.96
N PRO A 561 -13.21 -33.79 -18.64
CA PRO A 561 -13.59 -32.55 -19.30
C PRO A 561 -13.12 -32.53 -20.76
N PRO A 562 -13.63 -31.61 -21.59
CA PRO A 562 -13.13 -31.42 -22.94
C PRO A 562 -11.61 -31.17 -22.95
N GLU A 563 -10.93 -31.76 -23.94
CA GLU A 563 -9.51 -31.57 -24.17
C GLU A 563 -9.14 -30.08 -24.20
N GLY A 564 -8.11 -29.65 -23.47
CA GLY A 564 -7.73 -28.24 -23.41
C GLY A 564 -8.52 -27.39 -22.41
N PHE A 565 -9.48 -27.94 -21.67
CA PHE A 565 -10.13 -27.27 -20.53
C PHE A 565 -9.21 -27.17 -19.30
N MET A 566 -8.54 -28.27 -18.95
CA MET A 566 -7.62 -28.36 -17.81
C MET A 566 -6.47 -29.32 -18.15
N VAL A 567 -5.30 -29.10 -17.55
CA VAL A 567 -4.16 -30.02 -17.64
C VAL A 567 -4.57 -31.42 -17.15
N PRO A 568 -4.29 -32.51 -17.90
CA PRO A 568 -4.71 -33.86 -17.52
C PRO A 568 -4.27 -34.28 -16.12
N LYS A 569 -3.00 -34.02 -15.75
CA LYS A 569 -2.49 -34.35 -14.41
C LYS A 569 -3.20 -33.56 -13.31
N ALA A 570 -3.50 -32.29 -13.58
CA ALA A 570 -4.23 -31.44 -12.67
C ALA A 570 -5.70 -31.89 -12.51
N TRP A 571 -6.31 -32.40 -13.58
CA TRP A 571 -7.62 -33.03 -13.54
C TRP A 571 -7.62 -34.34 -12.76
N GLU A 572 -6.59 -35.19 -12.93
CA GLU A 572 -6.44 -36.45 -12.20
C GLU A 572 -6.40 -36.24 -10.68
N ILE A 573 -5.67 -35.24 -10.20
CA ILE A 573 -5.61 -34.86 -8.79
C ILE A 573 -7.02 -34.50 -8.28
N LEU A 574 -7.74 -33.67 -9.04
CA LEU A 574 -9.09 -33.21 -8.68
C LEU A 574 -10.11 -34.36 -8.71
N SER A 575 -10.08 -35.20 -9.74
CA SER A 575 -11.00 -36.32 -9.91
C SER A 575 -10.77 -37.41 -8.86
N SER A 576 -9.51 -37.66 -8.50
CA SER A 576 -9.15 -38.61 -7.43
C SER A 576 -9.65 -38.12 -6.07
N HIS A 577 -9.49 -36.84 -5.76
CA HIS A 577 -10.03 -36.25 -4.54
C HIS A 577 -11.56 -36.44 -4.43
N TYR A 578 -12.31 -36.10 -5.49
CA TYR A 578 -13.78 -36.23 -5.46
C TYR A 578 -14.28 -37.68 -5.43
N ARG A 579 -13.59 -38.61 -6.08
CA ARG A 579 -13.90 -40.05 -6.00
C ARG A 579 -13.64 -40.61 -4.60
N ASN A 580 -12.55 -40.20 -3.96
CA ASN A 580 -12.21 -40.63 -2.61
C ASN A 580 -13.25 -40.16 -1.58
N ILE A 581 -13.74 -38.91 -1.68
CA ILE A 581 -14.86 -38.43 -0.86
C ILE A 581 -16.13 -39.28 -1.09
N GLY A 582 -16.47 -39.57 -2.34
CA GLY A 582 -17.65 -40.39 -2.67
C GLY A 582 -17.55 -41.81 -2.08
N SER A 583 -16.35 -42.39 -2.07
CA SER A 583 -16.11 -43.72 -1.48
C SER A 583 -16.17 -43.74 0.05
N ALA A 584 -15.69 -42.70 0.73
CA ALA A 584 -15.74 -42.60 2.20
C ALA A 584 -17.18 -42.49 2.72
N VAL A 585 -18.01 -41.66 2.05
CA VAL A 585 -19.44 -41.50 2.39
C VAL A 585 -20.23 -42.79 2.14
N ALA A 586 -19.92 -43.53 1.07
CA ALA A 586 -20.55 -44.81 0.77
C ALA A 586 -20.20 -45.93 1.77
N VAL A 587 -19.06 -45.82 2.47
CA VAL A 587 -18.64 -46.75 3.52
C VAL A 587 -19.29 -46.43 4.87
N GLU A 588 -19.49 -45.14 5.20
CA GLU A 588 -20.24 -44.73 6.40
C GLU A 588 -21.72 -45.08 6.31
N GLN A 589 -22.36 -44.88 5.15
CA GLN A 589 -23.77 -45.23 4.93
C GLN A 589 -24.06 -46.75 4.93
N LYS A 590 -23.02 -47.59 4.85
CA LYS A 590 -23.13 -49.06 5.00
C LYS A 590 -22.92 -49.54 6.45
N LYS A 591 -22.53 -48.65 7.36
CA LYS A 591 -22.30 -48.93 8.79
C LYS A 591 -23.42 -48.41 9.70
N THR A 592 -24.30 -47.56 9.20
CA THR A 592 -25.62 -47.22 9.76
C THR A 592 -26.69 -48.08 9.11
#